data_AF-A0A2E0Y1P0-F1
#
_entry.id   AF-A0A2E0Y1P0-F1
#
_cell.length_a   1.000
_cell.length_b   1.000
_cell.length_c   1.000
_cell.angle_alpha   90.00
_cell.angle_beta   90.00
_cell.angle_gamma   90.00
#
_symmetry.space_group_name_H-M   'P 1'
#
loop_
_entity.id
_entity.type
_entity.pdbx_description
1 polymer ?
#
loop_
_entity_poly.entity_id
_entity_poly.type
_entity_poly.pdbx_seq_one_letter_code
_entity_poly.pdbx_strand_id
1 'polypeptide(L)'
;MNDSAPTPIPDFNEEEVRQKKTLCGIFGIVMGGLGIHKFLLGYTSTGIIQIILGLCFGIGSIIGIIEGIIYLTKTDQEFYDTYMANKKEWF
;
A
#
# COMPACT_ATOMS: atom_id res chain seq x y z
N MET A 1 30.98 -32.50 -0.98
CA MET A 1 30.76 -31.31 -0.12
C MET A 1 29.30 -30.93 -0.26
N ASN A 2 28.59 -30.67 0.84
CA ASN A 2 27.19 -30.31 0.82
C ASN A 2 27.06 -28.83 0.46
N ASP A 3 26.79 -28.53 -0.81
CA ASP A 3 26.56 -27.17 -1.32
C ASP A 3 25.11 -26.73 -1.12
N SER A 4 24.51 -27.05 0.04
CA SER A 4 23.29 -26.38 0.47
C SER A 4 23.67 -24.95 0.86
N ALA A 5 23.83 -24.09 -0.14
CA ALA A 5 23.68 -22.66 0.03
C ALA A 5 22.45 -22.42 0.90
N PRO A 6 22.50 -21.52 1.90
CA PRO A 6 21.30 -21.15 2.62
C PRO A 6 20.25 -20.81 1.57
N THR A 7 19.15 -21.57 1.54
CA THR A 7 18.02 -21.28 0.66
C THR A 7 17.70 -19.80 0.84
N PRO A 8 17.57 -18.99 -0.22
CA PRO A 8 17.14 -17.61 -0.08
C PRO A 8 15.90 -17.62 0.80
N ILE A 9 16.03 -17.06 2.00
CA ILE A 9 14.90 -16.71 2.85
C ILE A 9 13.96 -15.95 1.92
N PRO A 10 12.64 -16.25 1.82
CA PRO A 10 11.76 -15.57 0.88
C PRO A 10 12.00 -14.07 0.99
N ASP A 11 12.67 -13.56 -0.04
CA ASP A 11 13.54 -12.41 0.08
C ASP A 11 12.65 -11.20 0.23
N PHE A 12 12.90 -10.39 1.24
CA PHE A 12 12.30 -9.07 1.33
C PHE A 12 12.76 -8.30 0.09
N ASN A 13 11.95 -8.33 -0.97
CA ASN A 13 12.31 -7.72 -2.23
C ASN A 13 12.11 -6.20 -2.10
N GLU A 14 13.16 -5.53 -1.64
CA GLU A 14 13.21 -4.07 -1.50
C GLU A 14 12.74 -3.34 -2.76
N GLU A 15 13.04 -3.88 -3.94
CA GLU A 15 12.61 -3.26 -5.20
C GLU A 15 11.11 -3.35 -5.40
N GLU A 16 10.51 -4.51 -5.14
CA GLU A 16 9.06 -4.71 -5.23
C GLU A 16 8.34 -3.82 -4.21
N VAL A 17 8.84 -3.76 -2.98
CA VAL A 17 8.28 -2.93 -1.90
C VAL A 17 8.35 -1.46 -2.27
N ARG A 18 9.49 -0.99 -2.75
CA ARG A 18 9.69 0.38 -3.21
C ARG A 18 8.76 0.72 -4.37
N GLN A 19 8.65 -0.16 -5.38
CA GLN A 19 7.74 0.02 -6.50
C GLN A 19 6.28 0.10 -6.04
N LYS A 20 5.83 -0.85 -5.22
CA LYS A 20 4.46 -0.86 -4.67
C LYS A 20 4.18 0.38 -3.84
N LYS A 21 5.10 0.81 -2.99
CA LYS A 21 5.00 2.04 -2.19
C LYS A 21 4.85 3.26 -3.08
N THR A 22 5.72 3.42 -4.08
CA THR A 22 5.64 4.55 -5.02
C THR A 22 4.32 4.55 -5.79
N LEU A 23 3.87 3.39 -6.28
CA LEU A 23 2.57 3.26 -6.95
C LEU A 23 1.44 3.63 -6.00
N CYS A 24 1.39 3.07 -4.79
CA CYS A 24 0.35 3.38 -3.80
C CYS A 24 0.35 4.87 -3.43
N GLY A 25 1.52 5.49 -3.31
CA GLY A 25 1.66 6.92 -3.05
C GLY A 25 1.10 7.80 -4.17
N ILE A 26 1.51 7.53 -5.42
CA ILE A 26 1.05 8.27 -6.59
C ILE A 26 -0.45 8.07 -6.82
N PHE A 27 -0.93 6.83 -6.77
CA PHE A 27 -2.35 6.53 -6.93
C PHE A 27 -3.20 7.08 -5.79
N GLY A 28 -2.67 7.14 -4.55
CA GLY A 28 -3.33 7.81 -3.43
C GLY A 28 -3.53 9.31 -3.68
N ILE A 29 -2.55 9.99 -4.28
CA ILE A 29 -2.67 11.43 -4.57
C ILE A 29 -3.56 11.70 -5.79
N VAL A 30 -3.36 10.98 -6.89
CA VAL A 30 -4.04 11.24 -8.17
C VAL A 30 -5.45 10.66 -8.21
N MET A 31 -5.65 9.46 -7.63
CA MET A 31 -6.92 8.73 -7.65
C MET A 31 -7.34 8.26 -6.24
N GLY A 32 -6.97 9.03 -5.21
CA GLY A 32 -7.29 8.71 -3.82
C GLY A 32 -8.78 8.56 -3.53
N GLY A 33 -9.62 9.30 -4.25
CA GLY A 33 -11.08 9.23 -4.14
C GLY A 33 -11.68 7.89 -4.55
N LEU A 34 -10.96 7.13 -5.37
CA LEU A 34 -11.36 5.79 -5.83
C LEU A 34 -10.74 4.67 -4.98
N GLY A 35 -9.79 4.98 -4.08
CA GLY A 35 -9.14 3.98 -3.23
C GLY A 35 -8.25 2.97 -3.97
N ILE A 36 -7.75 3.29 -5.18
CA ILE A 36 -6.95 2.36 -6.02
C ILE A 36 -5.71 1.83 -5.30
N HIS A 37 -5.09 2.65 -4.47
CA HIS A 37 -3.94 2.27 -3.64
C HIS A 37 -4.25 1.13 -2.64
N LYS A 38 -5.50 0.99 -2.19
CA LYS A 38 -5.94 -0.14 -1.34
C LYS A 38 -5.97 -1.45 -2.11
N PHE A 39 -6.41 -1.42 -3.37
CA PHE A 39 -6.48 -2.61 -4.23
C PHE A 39 -5.07 -3.11 -4.59
N LEU A 40 -4.11 -2.20 -4.77
CA LEU A 40 -2.70 -2.55 -5.01
C LEU A 40 -2.06 -3.32 -3.83
N LEU A 41 -2.51 -3.04 -2.60
CA LEU A 41 -2.12 -3.75 -1.38
C LEU A 41 -2.91 -5.04 -1.14
N GLY A 42 -3.93 -5.33 -1.95
CA GLY A 42 -4.81 -6.48 -1.79
C GLY A 42 -5.97 -6.25 -0.82
N TYR A 43 -6.22 -5.01 -0.39
CA TYR A 43 -7.34 -4.65 0.48
C TYR A 43 -8.61 -4.34 -0.30
N THR A 44 -9.11 -5.33 -1.06
CA THR A 44 -10.28 -5.16 -1.93
C THR A 44 -11.51 -4.69 -1.17
N SER A 45 -11.78 -5.25 0.02
CA SER A 45 -12.91 -4.84 0.86
C SER A 45 -12.81 -3.39 1.30
N THR A 46 -11.63 -2.96 1.76
CA THR A 46 -11.37 -1.58 2.17
C THR A 46 -11.45 -0.61 1.00
N GLY A 47 -10.95 -1.00 -0.18
CA GLY A 47 -11.08 -0.21 -1.40
C GLY A 47 -12.53 0.02 -1.81
N ILE A 48 -13.40 -0.99 -1.68
CA ILE A 48 -14.84 -0.85 -1.93
C ILE A 48 -15.47 0.13 -0.93
N ILE A 49 -15.13 0.03 0.36
CA ILE A 49 -15.59 0.97 1.39
C ILE A 49 -15.16 2.40 1.04
N GLN A 50 -13.92 2.59 0.59
CA GLN A 50 -13.40 3.91 0.20
C GLN A 50 -14.16 4.50 -1.00
N ILE A 51 -14.53 3.69 -1.98
CA ILE A 51 -15.39 4.12 -3.11
C ILE A 51 -16.76 4.56 -2.60
N ILE A 52 -17.37 3.80 -1.70
CA ILE A 52 -18.69 4.15 -1.13
C ILE A 52 -18.59 5.46 -0.35
N LEU A 53 -17.54 5.67 0.46
CA LEU A 53 -17.30 6.92 1.19
C LEU A 53 -17.02 8.09 0.24
N GLY A 54 -16.27 7.86 -0.84
CA GLY A 54 -16.03 8.84 -1.89
C GLY A 54 -17.32 9.26 -2.59
N LEU A 55 -18.17 8.30 -2.96
CA LEU A 55 -19.40 8.56 -3.71
C LEU A 55 -20.52 9.13 -2.84
N CYS A 56 -20.68 8.65 -1.61
CA CYS A 56 -21.76 9.09 -0.71
C CYS A 56 -21.44 10.37 0.04
N PHE A 57 -20.17 10.59 0.43
CA PHE A 57 -19.78 11.69 1.32
C PHE A 57 -18.73 12.64 0.72
N GLY A 58 -18.16 12.33 -0.45
CA GLY A 58 -17.14 13.17 -1.10
C GLY A 58 -15.79 13.22 -0.38
N ILE A 59 -15.63 12.52 0.75
CA ILE A 59 -14.43 12.56 1.60
C ILE A 59 -13.34 11.56 1.19
N GLY A 60 -13.66 10.60 0.32
CA GLY A 60 -12.70 9.58 -0.12
C GLY A 60 -11.42 10.18 -0.72
N SER A 61 -11.54 11.32 -1.42
CA SER A 61 -10.41 12.02 -2.04
C SER A 61 -9.43 12.56 -1.01
N ILE A 62 -9.93 13.12 0.09
CA ILE A 62 -9.10 13.67 1.18
C ILE A 62 -8.34 12.53 1.87
N ILE A 63 -9.05 11.43 2.16
CA ILE A 63 -8.45 10.26 2.80
C ILE A 63 -7.33 9.69 1.92
N GLY A 64 -7.59 9.51 0.62
CA GLY A 64 -6.59 8.99 -0.31
C GLY A 64 -5.37 9.91 -0.48
N ILE A 65 -5.54 11.24 -0.48
CA ILE A 65 -4.42 12.19 -0.51
C ILE A 65 -3.55 12.04 0.74
N ILE A 66 -4.17 11.98 1.93
CA ILE A 66 -3.44 11.82 3.19
C ILE A 66 -2.66 10.49 3.18
N GLU A 67 -3.30 9.39 2.80
CA GLU A 67 -2.64 8.09 2.71
C GLU A 67 -1.53 8.05 1.65
N GLY A 68 -1.73 8.70 0.50
CA GLY A 68 -0.71 8.83 -0.54
C GLY A 68 0.55 9.54 -0.01
N ILE A 69 0.38 10.62 0.78
CA ILE A 69 1.52 11.29 1.43
C ILE A 69 2.16 10.37 2.46
N ILE A 70 1.39 9.64 3.28
CA ILE A 70 1.93 8.70 4.28
C ILE A 70 2.78 7.63 3.60
N TYR A 71 2.30 7.03 2.50
CA TYR A 71 3.06 6.01 1.78
C TYR A 71 4.36 6.56 1.21
N LEU A 72 4.36 7.76 0.65
CA LEU A 72 5.58 8.38 0.10
C LEU A 72 6.58 8.80 1.18
N THR A 73 6.11 9.14 2.39
CA THR A 73 6.95 9.63 3.49
C THR A 73 7.50 8.52 4.38
N LYS A 74 6.93 7.31 4.33
CA LYS A 74 7.45 6.14 5.06
C LYS A 74 8.69 5.53 4.40
N THR A 75 9.53 4.86 5.18
CA THR A 75 10.62 4.04 4.63
C THR A 75 10.03 2.75 4.01
N ASP A 76 10.79 2.13 3.11
CA ASP A 76 10.32 0.92 2.40
C ASP A 76 10.06 -0.22 3.40
N GLN A 77 10.93 -0.38 4.39
CA GLN A 77 10.76 -1.36 5.47
C GLN A 77 9.51 -1.06 6.32
N GLU A 78 9.30 0.18 6.75
CA GLU A 78 8.10 0.54 7.52
C GLU A 78 6.81 0.32 6.72
N PHE A 79 6.85 0.60 5.41
CA PHE A 79 5.71 0.38 4.52
C PHE A 79 5.38 -1.10 4.43
N TYR A 80 6.39 -1.95 4.23
CA TYR A 80 6.21 -3.40 4.22
C TYR A 80 5.67 -3.92 5.54
N ASP A 81 6.31 -3.56 6.65
CA ASP A 81 5.89 -4.03 7.97
C ASP A 81 4.45 -3.63 8.27
N THR A 82 4.07 -2.39 7.94
CA THR A 82 2.75 -1.84 8.26
C THR A 82 1.65 -2.36 7.32
N TYR A 83 1.88 -2.30 6.00
CA TYR A 83 0.82 -2.50 5.00
C TYR A 83 0.92 -3.82 4.24
N MET A 84 2.06 -4.50 4.27
CA MET A 84 2.19 -5.81 3.61
C MET A 84 2.16 -6.94 4.63
N ALA A 85 2.94 -6.84 5.71
CA ALA A 85 3.03 -7.84 6.76
C ALA A 85 1.87 -7.76 7.76
N ASN A 86 1.66 -6.59 8.38
CA ASN A 86 0.60 -6.40 9.38
C ASN A 86 -0.78 -6.08 8.79
N LYS A 87 -0.86 -5.91 7.46
CA LYS A 87 -2.10 -5.63 6.74
C LYS A 87 -2.93 -4.47 7.33
N LYS A 88 -2.28 -3.37 7.74
CA LYS A 88 -3.00 -2.19 8.25
C LYS A 88 -3.88 -1.58 7.17
N GLU A 89 -5.20 -1.63 7.37
CA GLU A 89 -6.16 -1.24 6.35
C GLU A 89 -6.36 0.27 6.21
N TRP A 90 -6.11 1.09 7.24
CA TRP A 90 -6.30 2.56 7.21
C TRP A 90 -5.19 3.29 7.96
N PHE A 91 -4.77 4.45 7.43
CA PHE A 91 -3.71 5.34 7.94
C PHE A 91 -2.57 4.60 8.63
#